data_AF-A0A7S3SJ88-F1
#
_entry.id   AF-A0A7S3SJ88-F1
#
_cell.length_a   1.000
_cell.length_b   1.000
_cell.length_c   1.000
_cell.angle_alpha   90.00
_cell.angle_beta   90.00
_cell.angle_gamma   90.00
#
_symmetry.space_group_name_H-M   'P 1'
#
loop_
_entity.id
_entity.type
_entity.pdbx_description
1 polymer ?
#
loop_
_entity_poly.entity_id
_entity_poly.type
_entity_poly.pdbx_seq_one_letter_code
_entity_poly.pdbx_strand_id
1 'polypeptide(L)'
;GTFKGLAFQIYDAGYDVWLGNNRGNAFSMMWADGTDARHSDEFWDFTFDEMAHYDVPAMVGKVINVTGKENLAYVAHSQGTMQFLISASMPELRSRVADRVSVFVALSPVAWLRSVTALLFQVASQSRTLVKALGLAFP
;
A
#
# COMPACT_ATOMS: atom_id res chain seq x y z
N GLY A 1 2.14 -30.46 -7.67
CA GLY A 1 0.98 -29.56 -7.78
C GLY A 1 1.47 -28.23 -8.29
N THR A 2 0.81 -27.63 -9.27
CA THR A 2 1.13 -26.27 -9.73
C THR A 2 0.78 -25.28 -8.64
N PHE A 3 1.77 -24.58 -8.10
CA PHE A 3 1.54 -23.48 -7.16
C PHE A 3 0.82 -22.34 -7.90
N LYS A 4 -0.45 -22.11 -7.57
CA LYS A 4 -1.22 -20.96 -8.07
C LYS A 4 -0.91 -19.73 -7.19
N GLY A 5 -0.73 -18.56 -7.80
CA GLY A 5 -0.62 -17.30 -7.06
C GLY A 5 -1.87 -17.03 -6.22
N LEU A 6 -1.72 -16.34 -5.09
CA LEU A 6 -2.82 -16.09 -4.14
C LEU A 6 -4.05 -15.46 -4.80
N ALA A 7 -3.85 -14.45 -5.66
CA ALA A 7 -4.92 -13.78 -6.39
C ALA A 7 -5.75 -14.75 -7.24
N PHE A 8 -5.11 -15.71 -7.91
CA PHE A 8 -5.81 -16.73 -8.70
C PHE A 8 -6.60 -17.69 -7.82
N GLN A 9 -6.04 -18.09 -6.67
CA GLN A 9 -6.76 -18.96 -5.74
C GLN A 9 -8.02 -18.26 -5.18
N ILE A 10 -7.92 -16.97 -4.87
CA ILE A 10 -9.05 -16.16 -4.39
C ILE A 10 -10.09 -15.99 -5.51
N TYR A 11 -9.66 -15.73 -6.74
CA TYR A 11 -10.55 -15.64 -7.89
C TYR A 11 -11.29 -16.98 -8.15
N ASP A 12 -10.55 -18.10 -8.14
CA ASP A 12 -11.12 -19.45 -8.32
C ASP A 12 -12.13 -19.80 -7.22
N ALA A 13 -12.01 -19.19 -6.04
CA ALA A 13 -12.96 -19.32 -4.93
C ALA A 13 -14.22 -18.44 -5.09
N GLY A 14 -14.35 -17.69 -6.18
CA GLY A 14 -15.54 -16.90 -6.53
C GLY A 14 -15.53 -15.45 -6.08
N TYR A 15 -14.37 -14.91 -5.70
CA TYR A 15 -14.23 -13.49 -5.31
C TYR A 15 -13.84 -12.61 -6.50
N ASP A 16 -14.31 -11.36 -6.46
CA ASP A 16 -13.80 -10.29 -7.33
C ASP A 16 -12.48 -9.76 -6.77
N VAL A 17 -11.41 -9.79 -7.58
CA VAL A 17 -10.02 -9.55 -7.13
C VAL A 17 -9.47 -8.26 -7.72
N TRP A 18 -9.09 -7.34 -6.83
CA TRP A 18 -8.49 -6.06 -7.18
C TRP A 18 -7.04 -6.00 -6.69
N LEU A 19 -6.11 -5.65 -7.58
CA LEU A 19 -4.68 -5.54 -7.27
C LEU A 19 -4.24 -4.07 -7.28
N GLY A 20 -3.93 -3.55 -6.08
CA GLY A 20 -3.47 -2.18 -5.90
C GLY A 20 -2.02 -1.96 -6.35
N ASN A 21 -1.72 -0.76 -6.84
CA ASN A 21 -0.37 -0.32 -7.21
C ASN A 21 -0.07 1.01 -6.55
N ASN A 22 0.95 1.03 -5.70
CA ASN A 22 1.40 2.26 -5.04
C ASN A 22 2.09 3.19 -6.02
N ARG A 23 2.02 4.49 -5.76
CA ARG A 23 2.80 5.51 -6.45
C ARG A 23 4.28 5.12 -6.53
N GLY A 24 4.91 5.39 -7.68
CA GLY A 24 6.32 5.12 -7.95
C GLY A 24 6.64 3.73 -8.48
N ASN A 25 5.74 2.74 -8.34
CA ASN A 25 5.99 1.43 -8.93
C ASN A 25 5.82 1.44 -10.47
N ALA A 26 6.28 0.39 -11.15
CA ALA A 26 6.27 0.28 -12.61
C ALA A 26 4.91 0.56 -13.31
N PHE A 27 3.80 0.54 -12.58
CA PHE A 27 2.43 0.77 -13.08
C PHE A 27 1.81 2.10 -12.62
N SER A 28 2.51 2.88 -11.78
CA SER A 28 1.99 4.09 -11.13
C SER A 28 3.04 5.22 -11.13
N MET A 29 3.58 5.54 -12.31
CA MET A 29 4.60 6.60 -12.50
C MET A 29 4.09 7.80 -13.33
N MET A 30 2.81 8.10 -13.24
CA MET A 30 2.19 9.20 -13.99
C MET A 30 1.60 10.23 -13.04
N TRP A 31 1.68 11.50 -13.45
CA TRP A 31 0.94 12.58 -12.83
C TRP A 31 -0.55 12.45 -13.09
N ALA A 32 -1.37 13.20 -12.34
CA ALA A 32 -2.82 13.20 -12.49
C ALA A 32 -3.28 13.70 -13.87
N ASP A 33 -2.47 14.51 -14.56
CA ASP A 33 -2.73 14.99 -15.92
C ASP A 33 -2.29 13.98 -17.01
N GLY A 34 -1.75 12.83 -16.62
CA GLY A 34 -1.29 11.79 -17.52
C GLY A 34 0.12 12.00 -18.08
N THR A 35 0.88 12.96 -17.55
CA THR A 35 2.29 13.13 -17.93
C THR A 35 3.22 12.17 -17.16
N ASP A 36 4.34 11.80 -17.78
CA ASP A 36 5.34 10.92 -17.17
C ASP A 36 6.06 11.63 -16.03
N ALA A 37 6.03 11.04 -14.85
CA ALA A 37 6.55 11.64 -13.63
C ALA A 37 7.92 11.09 -13.22
N ARG A 38 8.43 10.05 -13.89
CA ARG A 38 9.62 9.29 -13.49
C ARG A 38 10.89 10.12 -13.32
N HIS A 39 11.02 11.21 -14.06
CA HIS A 39 12.22 12.05 -14.09
C HIS A 39 12.09 13.31 -13.22
N SER A 40 11.00 13.46 -12.46
CA SER A 40 10.82 14.59 -11.54
C SER A 40 11.24 14.22 -10.13
N ASP A 41 12.14 15.00 -9.53
CA ASP A 41 12.52 14.83 -8.11
C ASP A 41 11.32 15.05 -7.17
N GLU A 42 10.41 15.96 -7.53
CA GLU A 42 9.17 16.21 -6.78
C GLU A 42 8.25 14.99 -6.78
N PHE A 43 8.21 14.25 -7.89
CA PHE A 43 7.41 13.03 -7.97
C PHE A 43 7.85 12.00 -6.94
N TRP A 44 9.15 11.89 -6.69
CA TRP A 44 9.75 10.92 -5.76
C TRP A 44 9.79 11.42 -4.30
N ASP A 45 9.25 12.60 -4.01
CA ASP A 45 9.24 13.16 -2.66
C ASP A 45 8.13 12.56 -1.77
N PHE A 46 8.13 11.23 -1.62
CA PHE A 46 7.16 10.51 -0.78
C PHE A 46 7.79 9.35 -0.01
N THR A 47 7.10 8.91 1.03
CA THR A 47 7.38 7.71 1.81
C THR A 47 6.12 6.84 1.87
N PHE A 48 6.15 5.81 2.72
CA PHE A 48 4.95 5.05 3.05
C PHE A 48 3.85 5.90 3.72
N ASP A 49 4.19 7.10 4.23
CA ASP A 49 3.22 8.00 4.86
C ASP A 49 2.24 8.54 3.82
N GLU A 50 2.73 9.04 2.69
CA GLU A 50 1.87 9.49 1.59
C GLU A 50 1.12 8.30 0.95
N MET A 51 1.72 7.11 0.88
CA MET A 51 1.00 5.91 0.42
C MET A 51 -0.17 5.56 1.35
N ALA A 52 0.04 5.62 2.67
CA ALA A 52 -1.02 5.39 3.65
C ALA A 52 -2.09 6.50 3.61
N HIS A 53 -1.68 7.75 3.47
CA HIS A 53 -2.61 8.88 3.56
C HIS A 53 -3.45 9.06 2.29
N TYR A 54 -2.89 8.72 1.12
CA TYR A 54 -3.51 8.97 -0.17
C TYR A 54 -3.80 7.70 -0.97
N ASP A 55 -2.83 6.80 -1.14
CA ASP A 55 -2.97 5.64 -2.03
C ASP A 55 -3.98 4.64 -1.48
N VAL A 56 -3.86 4.25 -0.20
CA VAL A 56 -4.77 3.27 0.43
C VAL A 56 -6.23 3.74 0.39
N PRO A 57 -6.60 4.96 0.83
CA PRO A 57 -7.97 5.45 0.72
C PRO A 57 -8.46 5.58 -0.73
N ALA A 58 -7.58 5.95 -1.68
CA ALA A 58 -7.95 6.05 -3.09
C ALA A 58 -8.26 4.67 -3.69
N MET A 59 -7.43 3.67 -3.40
CA MET A 59 -7.63 2.29 -3.85
C MET A 59 -8.91 1.69 -3.26
N VAL A 60 -9.10 1.78 -1.94
CA VAL A 60 -10.32 1.27 -1.27
C VAL A 60 -11.57 1.96 -1.82
N GLY A 61 -11.54 3.30 -1.93
CA GLY A 61 -12.66 4.07 -2.47
C GLY A 61 -12.96 3.74 -3.93
N LYS A 62 -11.93 3.48 -4.75
CA LYS A 62 -12.10 3.10 -6.16
C LYS A 62 -12.81 1.76 -6.28
N VAL A 63 -12.41 0.75 -5.51
CA VAL A 63 -13.06 -0.57 -5.52
C VAL A 63 -14.53 -0.45 -5.10
N ILE A 64 -14.81 0.25 -4.00
CA ILE A 64 -16.19 0.48 -3.52
C ILE A 64 -17.04 1.19 -4.57
N ASN A 65 -16.53 2.27 -5.16
CA ASN A 65 -17.27 3.03 -6.15
C ASN A 65 -17.56 2.24 -7.43
N VAL A 66 -16.63 1.39 -7.87
CA VAL A 66 -16.84 0.59 -9.09
C VAL A 66 -17.76 -0.61 -8.84
N THR A 67 -17.59 -1.29 -7.71
CA THR A 67 -18.34 -2.52 -7.40
C THR A 67 -19.70 -2.28 -6.76
N GLY A 68 -19.91 -1.10 -6.16
CA GLY A 68 -21.09 -0.78 -5.36
C GLY A 68 -21.18 -1.54 -4.03
N LYS A 69 -20.13 -2.26 -3.61
CA LYS A 69 -20.09 -2.98 -2.33
C LYS A 69 -19.84 -2.02 -1.18
N GLU A 70 -20.44 -2.28 -0.03
CA GLU A 70 -20.27 -1.44 1.17
C GLU A 70 -18.87 -1.53 1.77
N ASN A 71 -18.26 -2.72 1.69
CA ASN A 71 -16.95 -3.05 2.22
C ASN A 71 -16.21 -4.09 1.35
N LEU A 72 -14.92 -4.29 1.63
CA LEU A 72 -14.06 -5.28 0.99
C LEU A 72 -13.17 -6.02 2.01
N ALA A 73 -12.62 -7.16 1.61
CA ALA A 73 -11.52 -7.80 2.32
C ALA A 73 -10.19 -7.21 1.83
N TYR A 74 -9.32 -6.79 2.75
CA TYR A 74 -8.02 -6.21 2.42
C TYR A 74 -6.90 -7.19 2.78
N VAL A 75 -6.12 -7.62 1.80
CA VAL A 75 -4.96 -8.49 1.99
C VAL A 75 -3.71 -7.69 1.67
N ALA A 76 -2.74 -7.67 2.58
CA ALA A 76 -1.49 -6.95 2.35
C ALA A 76 -0.27 -7.72 2.84
N HIS A 77 0.86 -7.45 2.22
CA HIS A 77 2.15 -8.07 2.54
C HIS A 77 3.21 -7.02 2.89
N SER A 78 4.00 -7.27 3.93
CA SER A 78 5.15 -6.44 4.31
C SER A 78 4.77 -4.95 4.44
N GLN A 79 5.38 -4.05 3.67
CA GLN A 79 5.07 -2.61 3.69
C GLN A 79 3.59 -2.28 3.47
N GLY A 80 2.87 -3.07 2.67
CA GLY A 80 1.43 -2.85 2.46
C GLY A 80 0.62 -3.01 3.75
N THR A 81 1.08 -3.83 4.70
CA THR A 81 0.42 -3.93 6.01
C THR A 81 0.63 -2.67 6.83
N MET A 82 1.84 -2.11 6.78
CA MET A 82 2.19 -0.88 7.48
C MET A 82 1.33 0.27 6.99
N GLN A 83 1.19 0.41 5.66
CA GLN A 83 0.34 1.44 5.05
C GLN A 83 -1.10 1.33 5.53
N PHE A 84 -1.69 0.13 5.46
CA PHE A 84 -3.06 -0.09 5.92
C PHE A 84 -3.22 0.24 7.41
N LEU A 85 -2.30 -0.21 8.26
CA LEU A 85 -2.35 0.07 9.70
C LEU A 85 -2.27 1.57 10.00
N ILE A 86 -1.40 2.30 9.30
CA ILE A 86 -1.32 3.77 9.40
C ILE A 86 -2.67 4.38 9.01
N SER A 87 -3.19 4.08 7.81
CA SER A 87 -4.46 4.62 7.32
C SER A 87 -5.64 4.30 8.25
N ALA A 88 -5.72 3.07 8.75
CA ALA A 88 -6.82 2.62 9.59
C ALA A 88 -6.77 3.23 11.01
N SER A 89 -5.58 3.63 11.46
CA SER A 89 -5.38 4.28 12.77
C SER A 89 -5.66 5.78 12.77
N MET A 90 -5.68 6.42 11.59
CA MET A 90 -5.91 7.85 11.40
C MET A 90 -7.42 8.19 11.51
N PRO A 91 -7.85 9.00 12.49
CA PRO A 91 -9.27 9.35 12.67
C PRO A 91 -9.91 9.95 11.41
N GLU A 92 -9.17 10.78 10.67
CA GLU A 92 -9.62 11.46 9.45
C GLU A 92 -9.80 10.51 8.24
N LEU A 93 -9.18 9.33 8.27
CA LEU A 93 -9.29 8.31 7.22
C LEU A 93 -10.20 7.14 7.60
N ARG A 94 -10.63 7.06 8.85
CA ARG A 94 -11.40 5.94 9.41
C ARG A 94 -12.60 5.55 8.53
N SER A 95 -13.44 6.52 8.18
CA SER A 95 -14.68 6.30 7.39
C SER A 95 -14.42 5.91 5.92
N ARG A 96 -13.20 6.15 5.43
CA ARG A 96 -12.75 5.84 4.07
C ARG A 96 -12.00 4.51 3.98
N VAL A 97 -11.44 4.03 5.10
CA VAL A 97 -10.59 2.84 5.14
C VAL A 97 -11.12 1.83 6.16
N ALA A 98 -10.94 2.08 7.46
CA ALA A 98 -11.25 1.11 8.51
C ALA A 98 -12.72 0.66 8.50
N ASP A 99 -13.67 1.60 8.36
CA ASP A 99 -15.10 1.28 8.32
C ASP A 99 -15.54 0.66 6.97
N ARG A 100 -14.63 0.62 5.99
CA ARG A 100 -14.84 0.10 4.63
C ARG A 100 -14.16 -1.24 4.39
N VAL A 101 -13.49 -1.80 5.40
CA VAL A 101 -12.79 -3.08 5.32
C VAL A 101 -13.41 -4.06 6.30
N SER A 102 -13.97 -5.16 5.80
CA SER A 102 -14.64 -6.18 6.63
C SER A 102 -13.65 -7.11 7.32
N VAL A 103 -12.52 -7.39 6.66
CA VAL A 103 -11.42 -8.18 7.22
C VAL A 103 -10.10 -7.69 6.67
N PHE A 104 -9.11 -7.56 7.55
CA PHE A 104 -7.73 -7.26 7.18
C PHE A 104 -6.84 -8.49 7.41
N VAL A 105 -6.24 -8.99 6.33
CA VAL A 105 -5.30 -10.12 6.36
C VAL A 105 -3.88 -9.58 6.15
N ALA A 106 -3.09 -9.60 7.22
CA ALA A 106 -1.72 -9.08 7.24
C ALA A 106 -0.70 -10.21 7.10
N LEU A 107 -0.01 -10.28 5.95
CA LEU A 107 1.03 -11.27 5.65
C LEU A 107 2.40 -10.65 5.92
N SER A 108 3.19 -11.24 6.82
CA SER A 108 4.47 -10.66 7.27
C SER A 108 4.33 -9.18 7.72
N PRO A 109 3.54 -8.92 8.77
CA PRO A 109 3.17 -7.55 9.13
C PRO A 109 4.38 -6.73 9.58
N VAL A 110 4.48 -5.51 9.05
CA VAL A 110 5.41 -4.47 9.48
C VAL A 110 4.64 -3.38 10.22
N ALA A 111 4.99 -3.15 11.49
CA ALA A 111 4.46 -2.05 12.32
C ALA A 111 5.57 -1.30 13.05
N TRP A 112 6.60 -2.03 13.53
CA TRP A 112 7.83 -1.47 14.08
C TRP A 112 9.04 -2.20 13.52
N LEU A 113 10.09 -1.45 13.17
CA LEU A 113 11.34 -1.98 12.63
C LEU A 113 12.44 -2.16 13.69
N ARG A 114 12.14 -1.94 14.99
CA ARG A 114 13.15 -1.95 16.07
C ARG A 114 13.93 -3.27 16.20
N SER A 115 13.30 -4.40 15.91
CA SER A 115 13.93 -5.73 16.04
C SER A 115 14.49 -6.26 14.73
N VAL A 116 14.46 -5.46 13.65
CA VAL A 116 15.03 -5.87 12.36
C VAL A 116 16.55 -5.85 12.49
N THR A 117 17.17 -7.00 12.27
CA THR A 117 18.63 -7.18 12.40
C THR A 117 19.40 -6.70 11.18
N ALA A 118 18.74 -6.51 10.05
CA ALA A 118 19.36 -5.98 8.85
C ALA A 118 19.75 -4.52 9.08
N LEU A 119 21.06 -4.27 9.09
CA LEU A 119 21.69 -2.96 9.31
C LEU A 119 21.08 -1.87 8.43
N LEU A 120 20.71 -2.24 7.19
CA LEU A 120 20.09 -1.34 6.24
C LEU A 120 18.83 -0.67 6.79
N PHE A 121 17.89 -1.45 7.35
CA PHE A 121 16.65 -0.93 7.92
C PHE A 121 16.89 -0.19 9.24
N GLN A 122 17.87 -0.61 10.03
CA GLN A 122 18.25 0.09 11.25
C GLN A 122 18.74 1.51 10.95
N VAL A 123 19.62 1.65 9.95
CA VAL A 123 20.14 2.95 9.49
C VAL A 123 19.02 3.77 8.86
N ALA A 124 18.17 3.17 8.02
CA ALA A 124 17.00 3.82 7.40
C ALA A 124 16.14 4.55 8.43
N SER A 125 15.79 3.83 9.50
CA SER A 125 14.82 4.29 10.48
C SER A 125 15.25 5.54 11.26
N GLN A 126 16.51 5.94 11.17
CA GLN A 126 17.06 7.08 11.91
C GLN A 126 16.73 8.44 11.28
N SER A 127 16.36 8.51 9.99
CA SER A 127 15.97 9.78 9.38
C SER A 127 15.00 9.59 8.21
N ARG A 128 14.13 10.59 8.02
CA ARG A 128 13.20 10.60 6.87
C ARG A 128 13.94 10.58 5.54
N THR A 129 15.09 11.25 5.44
CA THR A 129 15.95 11.23 4.25
C THR A 129 16.47 9.83 3.94
N LEU A 130 16.86 9.05 4.96
CA LEU A 130 17.35 7.69 4.78
C LEU A 130 16.22 6.71 4.45
N VAL A 131 15.01 6.91 5.00
CA VAL A 131 13.80 6.17 4.58
C VAL A 131 13.51 6.41 3.09
N LYS A 132 13.61 7.66 2.63
CA LYS A 132 13.44 8.02 1.21
C LYS A 132 14.51 7.39 0.33
N ALA A 133 15.78 7.52 0.73
CA ALA A 133 16.91 6.97 -0.02
C ALA A 133 16.88 5.44 -0.13
N LEU A 134 16.22 4.75 0.81
CA LEU A 134 16.13 3.29 0.84
C LEU A 134 15.04 2.67 -0.03
N GLY A 135 14.27 3.46 -0.76
CA GLY A 135 13.33 2.90 -1.72
C GLY A 135 12.23 2.04 -1.08
N LEU A 136 11.82 2.33 0.16
CA LEU A 136 10.47 1.94 0.62
C LEU A 136 9.37 2.65 -0.22
N ALA A 137 9.81 3.48 -1.15
CA ALA A 137 9.23 3.75 -2.45
C ALA A 137 10.25 3.39 -3.54
N PHE A 138 10.24 2.17 -4.07
CA PHE A 138 11.22 1.75 -5.10
C PHE A 138 11.02 2.51 -6.42
N PRO A 139 12.10 2.69 -7.19
CA PRO A 139 12.27 2.05 -8.49
C PRO A 139 12.91 0.65 -8.36
#